data_AF-A0A7X7SHQ8-F1
#
_entry.id   AF-A0A7X7SHQ8-F1
#
_cell.length_a   1.000
_cell.length_b   1.000
_cell.length_c   1.000
_cell.angle_alpha   90.00
_cell.angle_beta   90.00
_cell.angle_gamma   90.00
#
_symmetry.space_group_name_H-M   'P 1'
#
loop_
_entity.id
_entity.type
_entity.pdbx_description
1 polymer ?
#
loop_
_entity_poly.entity_id
_entity_poly.type
_entity_poly.pdbx_seq_one_letter_code
_entity_poly.pdbx_strand_id
1 'polypeptide(L)' 'MRRFRDAEGREWDVVLGRESWGSLLALFVPVGGGAVMQAPLRSAGYDSAQHELDTMDEATLHELLRGATEKEG' A
#
# COMPACT_ATOMS: atom_id res chain seq x y z
N MET A 1 9.50 3.70 -0.23
CA MET A 1 8.53 4.21 -1.23
C MET A 1 8.82 3.51 -2.53
N ARG A 2 7.83 2.81 -3.08
CA ARG A 2 7.98 2.02 -4.32
C ARG A 2 6.88 2.40 -5.29
N ARG A 3 7.22 2.62 -6.55
CA ARG A 3 6.27 2.89 -7.62
C ARG A 3 5.92 1.61 -8.38
N PHE A 4 4.65 1.45 -8.73
CA PHE A 4 4.21 0.40 -9.66
C PHE A 4 3.00 0.89 -10.47
N ARG A 5 2.65 0.12 -11.52
CA ARG A 5 1.53 0.40 -12.40
C ARG A 5 0.46 -0.68 -12.22
N ASP A 6 -0.80 -0.29 -12.09
CA ASP A 6 -1.91 -1.24 -12.00
C ASP A 6 -2.35 -1.79 -13.38
N ALA A 7 -3.33 -2.70 -13.39
CA ALA A 7 -3.84 -3.32 -14.61
C ALA A 7 -4.56 -2.35 -15.57
N GLU A 8 -5.05 -1.21 -15.07
CA GLU A 8 -5.67 -0.15 -15.88
C GLU A 8 -4.61 0.85 -16.39
N GLY A 9 -3.37 0.68 -15.98
CA GLY A 9 -2.27 1.51 -16.37
C GLY A 9 -2.10 2.77 -15.51
N ARG A 10 -2.75 2.87 -14.34
CA ARG A 10 -2.54 3.96 -13.39
C ARG A 10 -1.27 3.73 -12.58
N GLU A 11 -0.54 4.80 -12.30
CA GLU A 11 0.68 4.76 -11.49
C GLU A 11 0.38 5.03 -10.02
N TRP A 12 1.00 4.25 -9.16
CA TRP A 12 0.81 4.28 -7.71
C TRP A 12 2.16 4.31 -7.00
N ASP A 13 2.27 5.16 -6.00
CA ASP A 13 3.33 5.10 -4.99
C ASP A 13 2.82 4.35 -3.77
N VAL A 14 3.56 3.32 -3.34
CA VAL A 14 3.27 2.54 -2.15
C VAL A 14 4.21 2.96 -1.02
N VAL A 15 3.63 3.31 0.11
CA VAL A 15 4.35 3.68 1.33
C VAL A 15 3.77 2.97 2.54
N LEU A 16 4.62 2.73 3.54
CA LEU A 16 4.18 2.20 4.83
C LEU A 16 3.47 3.30 5.62
N GLY A 17 2.19 3.09 5.88
CA GLY A 17 1.37 3.90 6.77
C GLY A 17 1.25 3.26 8.15
N ARG A 18 0.95 4.10 9.14
CA ARG A 18 0.58 3.68 10.48
C ARG A 18 -0.69 4.38 10.90
N GLU A 19 -1.69 3.63 11.31
CA GLU A 19 -2.89 4.18 11.94
C GLU A 19 -2.77 4.17 13.47
N SER A 20 -3.70 4.89 14.11
CA SER A 20 -3.93 4.86 15.55
C SER A 20 -3.97 3.40 16.02
N TRP A 21 -3.41 3.12 17.21
CA TRP A 21 -3.32 1.77 17.80
C TRP A 21 -2.32 0.78 17.17
N GLY A 22 -1.48 1.23 16.23
CA GLY A 22 -0.32 0.45 15.79
C GLY A 22 -0.56 -0.45 14.59
N SER A 23 -1.73 -0.38 13.96
CA SER A 23 -1.99 -1.03 12.67
C SER A 23 -1.05 -0.51 11.59
N LEU A 24 -0.39 -1.43 10.89
CA LEU A 24 0.51 -1.12 9.77
C LEU A 24 -0.23 -1.36 8.46
N LEU A 25 -0.15 -0.36 7.58
CA LEU A 25 -0.93 -0.32 6.34
C LEU A 25 0.00 -0.10 5.15
N ALA A 26 -0.31 -0.73 4.03
CA ALA A 26 0.14 -0.26 2.73
C ALA A 26 -0.75 0.92 2.32
N LEU A 27 -0.16 2.09 2.12
CA LEU A 27 -0.84 3.25 1.55
C LEU A 27 -0.47 3.37 0.08
N PHE A 28 -1.48 3.34 -0.78
CA PHE A 28 -1.37 3.49 -2.21
C PHE A 28 -1.79 4.91 -2.60
N VAL A 29 -0.82 5.71 -3.01
CA VAL A 29 -1.00 7.11 -3.41
C VAL A 29 -0.99 7.20 -4.93
N PRO A 30 -2.09 7.63 -5.58
CA PRO A 30 -2.12 7.76 -7.03
C PRO A 30 -1.24 8.92 -7.48
N VAL A 31 -0.31 8.67 -8.41
CA VAL A 31 0.66 9.68 -8.90
C VAL A 31 -0.05 10.85 -9.61
N GLY A 32 -1.18 10.58 -10.26
CA GLY A 32 -2.02 11.58 -10.93
C GLY A 32 -2.99 12.33 -10.01
N GLY A 33 -2.93 12.11 -8.70
CA GLY A 33 -3.93 12.59 -7.74
C GLY A 33 -5.17 11.70 -7.67
N GLY A 34 -5.97 11.90 -6.63
CA GLY A 34 -7.14 11.07 -6.32
C GLY A 34 -7.14 10.57 -4.88
N ALA A 35 -8.06 9.66 -4.58
CA ALA A 35 -8.18 9.06 -3.27
C ALA A 35 -6.99 8.13 -2.97
N VAL A 36 -6.46 8.23 -1.74
CA VAL A 36 -5.46 7.29 -1.24
C VAL A 36 -6.18 6.01 -0.87
N MET A 37 -5.64 4.87 -1.33
CA MET A 37 -6.17 3.56 -0.94
C MET A 37 -5.30 2.98 0.17
N GLN A 38 -5.87 2.19 1.07
CA GLN A 38 -5.16 1.53 2.14
C GLN A 38 -5.55 0.06 2.30
N ALA A 39 -4.56 -0.77 2.63
CA ALA A 39 -4.75 -2.18 2.91
C ALA A 39 -3.88 -2.62 4.11
N PRO A 40 -4.39 -3.51 4.98
CA PRO A 40 -3.63 -4.00 6.12
C PRO A 40 -2.43 -4.87 5.69
N LEU A 41 -1.29 -4.65 6.35
CA LEU A 41 -0.15 -5.54 6.26
C LEU A 41 -0.24 -6.63 7.32
N ARG A 42 0.39 -7.78 7.05
CA ARG A 42 0.38 -8.91 7.98
C ARG A 42 1.43 -8.78 9.08
N SER A 43 2.45 -7.97 8.84
CA SER A 43 3.55 -7.73 9.77
C SER A 43 3.11 -7.04 11.06
N ALA A 44 3.64 -7.50 12.20
CA ALA A 44 3.37 -6.95 13.53
C ALA A 44 4.32 -5.82 13.95
N GLY A 45 5.32 -5.49 13.13
CA GLY A 45 6.35 -4.49 13.43
C GLY A 45 6.74 -3.65 12.21
N TYR A 46 7.17 -2.42 12.47
CA TYR A 46 7.48 -1.45 11.42
C TYR A 46 8.56 -1.97 10.46
N ASP A 47 9.67 -2.48 10.99
CA ASP A 47 10.77 -3.00 10.17
C ASP A 47 10.34 -4.22 9.34
N SER A 48 9.57 -5.13 9.93
CA SER A 48 9.00 -6.27 9.20
C SER A 48 8.03 -5.84 8.11
N ALA A 49 7.20 -4.83 8.34
CA ALA A 49 6.24 -4.32 7.36
C ALA A 49 6.93 -3.57 6.22
N GLN A 50 7.98 -2.82 6.51
CA GLN A 50 8.79 -2.16 5.51
C GLN A 50 9.49 -3.20 4.62
N HIS A 51 10.10 -4.23 5.22
CA HIS A 51 10.69 -5.34 4.48
C HIS A 51 9.66 -6.13 3.68
N GLU A 52 8.46 -6.36 4.23
CA GLU A 52 7.33 -7.00 3.52
C GLU A 52 7.00 -6.22 2.25
N LEU A 53 6.80 -4.90 2.34
CA LEU A 53 6.52 -4.05 1.18
C LEU A 53 7.65 -4.01 0.14
N ASP A 54 8.90 -3.95 0.60
CA ASP A 54 10.07 -3.88 -0.28
C ASP A 54 10.32 -5.20 -1.02
N THR A 55 9.86 -6.33 -0.47
CA THR A 55 10.06 -7.67 -1.06
C THR A 55 8.83 -8.24 -1.76
N MET A 56 7.64 -7.62 -1.64
CA MET A 56 6.46 -8.02 -2.39
C MET A 56 6.73 -7.99 -3.90
N ASP A 57 6.25 -8.96 -4.66
CA ASP A 57 6.24 -8.84 -6.11
C ASP A 57 5.09 -7.92 -6.58
N GLU A 58 5.11 -7.54 -7.87
CA GLU A 58 4.04 -6.68 -8.41
C GLU A 58 2.67 -7.34 -8.41
N ALA A 59 2.60 -8.67 -8.59
CA ALA A 59 1.36 -9.42 -8.54
C ALA A 59 0.70 -9.32 -7.15
N THR A 60 1.48 -9.43 -6.08
CA THR A 60 1.01 -9.29 -4.71
C THR A 60 0.55 -7.85 -4.43
N LEU A 61 1.27 -6.84 -4.95
CA LEU A 61 0.83 -5.45 -4.83
C LEU A 61 -0.50 -5.20 -5.57
N HIS A 62 -0.71 -5.83 -6.72
CA HIS A 62 -1.97 -5.74 -7.46
C HIS A 62 -3.13 -6.36 -6.69
N GLU A 63 -2.92 -7.54 -6.09
CA GLU A 63 -3.92 -8.18 -5.23
C GLU A 63 -4.23 -7.33 -4.00
N LEU A 64 -3.20 -6.76 -3.36
CA LEU A 64 -3.36 -5.93 -2.18
C LEU A 64 -4.13 -4.64 -2.51
N LEU A 65 -3.83 -4.00 -3.64
CA LEU A 65 -4.57 -2.82 -4.12
C LEU A 65 -6.03 -3.17 -4.46
N ARG A 66 -6.30 -4.34 -5.05
CA ARG A 66 -7.67 -4.78 -5.38
C ARG A 66 -8.54 -4.95 -4.13
N GLY A 67 -7.94 -5.36 -3.02
CA GLY A 67 -8.61 -5.48 -1.73
C GLY A 67 -8.56 -4.21 -0.86
N ALA A 68 -7.92 -3.14 -1.32
CA ALA A 68 -7.75 -1.90 -0.56
C ALA A 68 -9.06 -1.11 -0.47
N THR A 69 -9.22 -0.36 0.62
CA THR A 69 -10.32 0.58 0.80
C THR A 69 -9.81 2.01 0.68
N GLU A 70 -10.68 2.95 0.33
CA GLU A 70 -10.33 4.37 0.41
C GLU A 70 -9.92 4.71 1.86
N LYS A 71 -8.86 5.50 2.01
CA LYS A 71 -8.44 6.02 3.30
C LYS A 71 -9.41 7.13 3.70
N GLU A 72 -10.24 6.86 4.71
CA GLU A 72 -11.02 7.92 5.34
C GLU A 72 -10.07 8.87 6.08
N GLY A 73 -10.27 10.17 5.85
CA GLY A 73 -9.47 11.26 6.42
C GLY A 73 -9.83 11.59 7.86
#